data_AF-A0A142WU69-F1
#
_entry.id   AF-A0A142WU69-F1
#
_cell.length_a   1.000
_cell.length_b   1.000
_cell.length_c   1.000
_cell.angle_alpha   90.00
_cell.angle_beta   90.00
_cell.angle_gamma   90.00
#
_symmetry.space_group_name_H-M   'P 1'
#
loop_
_entity.id
_entity.type
_entity.pdbx_description
1 polymer ?
#
loop_
_entity_poly.entity_id
_entity_poly.type
_entity_poly.pdbx_seq_one_letter_code
_entity_poly.pdbx_strand_id
1 'polypeptide(L)'
;MIRLALLLACAISLATPHHLRADNTPTAPVAKAMADAANKVLASLDDAQKAKVVMKFDDPARLDWHNIPKPVRKGVQLREMTPEQQKLCHELLKSALSDSGYEKASRIMSLENNLREGEKNIQNGNLRDPLRYFLTIFGTPSDKGTWGWSFEGHHFSLNFAVRDGLVIGETPSFWGANPATVYLHIDGGPEKGIRTLAKEEQLAFDLVNSLDDAQKKKAIIAEKAPAEYRNAGNPEPPKGPAEGISAKELNETQRKLLWSLLETYNSHLEDALAAERLKELQAAGLDNLSFAWLGSTKPHMGHSYRIQGPTFILELINVQSDTEGTVANHIHSVWRSLTRDFGLTAK
;
A
#
# COMPACT_ATOMS: atom_id res chain seq x y z
N MET A 1 -12.62 -70.90 -14.81
CA MET A 1 -12.98 -69.67 -14.07
C MET A 1 -11.83 -68.68 -14.23
N ILE A 2 -11.91 -67.81 -15.24
CA ILE A 2 -10.90 -66.78 -15.54
C ILE A 2 -11.46 -65.45 -15.03
N ARG A 3 -10.81 -64.83 -14.05
CA ARG A 3 -11.17 -63.48 -13.57
C ARG A 3 -10.33 -62.44 -14.31
N LEU A 4 -11.01 -61.65 -15.14
CA LEU A 4 -10.47 -60.51 -15.86
C LEU A 4 -10.42 -59.30 -14.91
N ALA A 5 -9.23 -58.75 -14.66
CA ALA A 5 -9.06 -57.50 -13.91
C ALA A 5 -9.10 -56.31 -14.89
N LEU A 6 -10.09 -55.43 -14.73
CA LEU A 6 -10.20 -54.17 -15.47
C LEU A 6 -9.24 -53.15 -14.83
N LEU A 7 -8.21 -52.73 -15.57
CA LEU A 7 -7.37 -51.59 -15.23
C LEU A 7 -8.05 -50.30 -15.75
N LEU A 8 -8.54 -49.48 -14.82
CA LEU A 8 -9.08 -48.16 -15.10
C LEU A 8 -7.92 -47.17 -15.25
N ALA A 9 -7.59 -46.79 -16.49
CA ALA A 9 -6.59 -45.76 -16.75
C ALA A 9 -7.21 -44.36 -16.51
N CYS A 10 -6.86 -43.73 -15.38
CA CYS A 10 -7.12 -42.32 -15.14
C CYS A 10 -6.23 -41.47 -16.06
N ALA A 11 -6.82 -40.89 -17.11
CA ALA A 11 -6.17 -39.85 -17.89
C ALA A 11 -6.11 -38.57 -17.05
N ILE A 12 -4.93 -38.26 -16.51
CA ILE A 12 -4.64 -36.95 -15.92
C ILE A 12 -4.45 -35.98 -17.09
N SER A 13 -5.44 -35.13 -17.33
CA SER A 13 -5.30 -33.98 -18.22
C SER A 13 -4.32 -33.00 -17.59
N LEU A 14 -3.08 -32.98 -18.09
CA LEU A 14 -2.11 -31.93 -17.80
C LEU A 14 -2.62 -30.65 -18.48
N ALA A 15 -3.27 -29.78 -17.69
CA ALA A 15 -3.58 -28.43 -18.12
C ALA A 15 -2.24 -27.72 -18.41
N THR A 16 -2.02 -27.36 -19.66
CA THR A 16 -0.92 -26.50 -20.06
C THR A 16 -1.08 -25.14 -19.37
N PRO A 17 -0.01 -24.54 -18.80
CA PRO A 17 -0.11 -23.20 -18.27
C PRO A 17 -0.46 -22.27 -19.43
N HIS A 18 -1.66 -21.68 -19.39
CA HIS A 18 -2.03 -20.61 -20.29
C HIS A 18 -1.08 -19.45 -20.02
N HIS A 19 -0.09 -19.27 -20.89
CA HIS A 19 0.61 -17.99 -21.01
C HIS A 19 -0.44 -16.97 -21.46
N LEU A 20 -1.04 -16.28 -20.49
CA LEU A 20 -1.83 -15.09 -20.75
C LEU A 20 -0.94 -14.12 -21.53
N ARG A 21 -1.21 -13.97 -22.83
CA ARG A 21 -0.64 -12.87 -23.62
C ARG A 21 -1.06 -11.56 -22.94
N ALA A 22 -0.10 -10.67 -22.72
CA ALA A 22 -0.31 -9.38 -22.07
C ALA A 22 -1.46 -8.58 -22.72
N ASP A 23 -1.59 -8.72 -24.05
CA ASP A 23 -2.54 -7.99 -24.91
C ASP A 23 -4.03 -8.12 -24.52
N ASN A 24 -4.42 -9.09 -23.69
CA ASN A 24 -5.81 -9.35 -23.31
C ASN A 24 -6.10 -9.23 -21.81
N THR A 25 -5.18 -8.69 -21.00
CA THR A 25 -5.47 -8.44 -19.58
C THR A 25 -5.93 -7.00 -19.35
N PRO A 26 -6.90 -6.74 -18.46
CA PRO A 26 -7.35 -5.37 -18.15
C PRO A 26 -6.24 -4.44 -17.67
N THR A 27 -5.15 -4.99 -17.10
CA THR A 27 -4.05 -4.23 -16.51
C THR A 27 -2.93 -3.86 -17.48
N ALA A 28 -2.90 -4.42 -18.70
CA ALA A 28 -1.85 -4.13 -19.68
C ALA A 28 -1.81 -2.66 -20.14
N PRO A 29 -2.96 -1.98 -20.39
CA PRO A 29 -2.97 -0.54 -20.64
C PRO A 29 -2.35 0.28 -19.49
N VAL A 30 -2.54 -0.15 -18.24
CA VAL A 30 -1.97 0.50 -17.06
C VAL A 30 -0.45 0.36 -17.04
N ALA A 31 0.08 -0.85 -17.25
CA ALA A 31 1.52 -1.08 -17.34
C ALA A 31 2.17 -0.26 -18.45
N LYS A 32 1.49 -0.14 -19.60
CA LYS A 32 1.93 0.74 -20.70
C LYS A 32 1.93 2.20 -20.28
N ALA A 33 0.88 2.70 -19.62
CA ALA A 33 0.82 4.08 -19.13
C ALA A 33 1.95 4.38 -18.13
N MET A 34 2.25 3.45 -17.22
CA MET A 34 3.40 3.55 -16.32
C MET A 34 4.73 3.64 -17.08
N ALA A 35 4.94 2.78 -18.08
CA ALA A 35 6.17 2.78 -18.87
C ALA A 35 6.33 4.09 -19.65
N ASP A 36 5.26 4.59 -20.27
CA ASP A 36 5.26 5.85 -21.02
C ASP A 36 5.57 7.03 -20.08
N ALA A 37 4.95 7.09 -18.89
CA ALA A 37 5.20 8.14 -17.91
C ALA A 37 6.63 8.09 -17.35
N ALA A 38 7.13 6.90 -17.01
CA ALA A 38 8.50 6.71 -16.54
C ALA A 38 9.53 7.15 -17.59
N ASN A 39 9.30 6.81 -18.87
CA ASN A 39 10.18 7.23 -19.96
C ASN A 39 10.16 8.76 -20.18
N LYS A 40 9.03 9.43 -19.98
CA LYS A 40 8.98 10.91 -19.99
C LYS A 40 9.81 11.52 -18.87
N VAL A 41 9.73 10.96 -17.66
CA VAL A 41 10.60 11.38 -16.55
C VAL A 41 12.06 11.20 -16.96
N LEU A 42 12.47 10.00 -17.37
CA LEU A 42 13.86 9.71 -17.74
C LEU A 42 14.38 10.62 -18.86
N ALA A 43 13.56 10.93 -19.87
CA ALA A 43 13.94 11.83 -20.94
C ALA A 43 14.17 13.28 -20.48
N SER A 44 13.51 13.70 -19.39
CA SER A 44 13.59 15.06 -18.85
C SER A 44 14.78 15.31 -17.91
N LEU A 45 15.43 14.25 -17.42
CA LEU A 45 16.49 14.33 -16.42
C LEU A 45 17.87 14.58 -17.05
N ASP A 46 18.71 15.34 -16.35
CA ASP A 46 20.14 15.44 -16.65
C ASP A 46 20.91 14.17 -16.24
N ASP A 47 22.18 14.08 -16.60
CA ASP A 47 23.00 12.88 -16.35
C ASP A 47 23.22 12.61 -14.85
N ALA A 48 23.30 13.65 -14.01
CA ALA A 48 23.50 13.52 -12.57
C ALA A 48 22.23 13.00 -11.88
N GLN A 49 21.06 13.49 -12.30
CA GLN A 49 19.76 13.01 -11.84
C GLN A 49 19.50 11.58 -12.34
N LYS A 50 19.83 11.26 -13.61
CA LYS A 50 19.71 9.90 -14.17
C LYS A 50 20.54 8.89 -13.40
N ALA A 51 21.76 9.25 -13.01
CA ALA A 51 22.64 8.39 -12.20
C ALA A 51 22.06 8.06 -10.82
N LYS A 52 21.16 8.89 -10.28
CA LYS A 52 20.47 8.65 -9.01
C LYS A 52 19.16 7.87 -9.18
N VAL A 53 18.42 8.12 -10.27
CA VAL A 53 17.08 7.55 -10.48
C VAL A 53 17.12 6.10 -10.97
N VAL A 54 18.08 5.73 -11.83
CA VAL A 54 18.09 4.41 -12.49
C VAL A 54 18.98 3.43 -11.74
N MET A 55 18.41 2.28 -11.39
CA MET A 55 19.10 1.14 -10.80
C MET A 55 18.76 -0.14 -11.57
N LYS A 56 19.50 -1.23 -11.36
CA LYS A 56 19.16 -2.54 -11.95
C LYS A 56 17.90 -3.12 -11.30
N PHE A 57 17.16 -3.97 -12.02
CA PHE A 57 15.94 -4.58 -11.46
C PHE A 57 16.22 -5.47 -10.24
N ASP A 58 17.34 -6.19 -10.26
CA ASP A 58 17.81 -7.07 -9.20
C ASP A 58 18.67 -6.35 -8.14
N ASP A 59 18.75 -5.01 -8.20
CA ASP A 59 19.48 -4.24 -7.20
C ASP A 59 18.86 -4.43 -5.80
N PRO A 60 19.65 -4.79 -4.77
CA PRO A 60 19.14 -5.01 -3.42
C PRO A 60 18.47 -3.76 -2.83
N ALA A 61 18.83 -2.55 -3.28
CA ALA A 61 18.19 -1.31 -2.86
C ALA A 61 16.68 -1.30 -3.18
N ARG A 62 16.21 -2.07 -4.16
CA ARG A 62 14.77 -2.21 -4.45
C ARG A 62 13.96 -2.64 -3.23
N LEU A 63 14.59 -3.33 -2.27
CA LEU A 63 13.98 -3.78 -1.02
C LEU A 63 14.22 -2.83 0.18
N ASP A 64 15.03 -1.76 0.04
CA ASP A 64 15.26 -0.76 1.10
C ASP A 64 14.16 0.31 1.13
N TRP A 65 13.00 -0.04 1.68
CA TRP A 65 11.88 0.87 1.85
C TRP A 65 11.62 1.12 3.35
N HIS A 66 11.07 2.29 3.70
CA HIS A 66 10.61 2.56 5.06
C HIS A 66 9.74 3.82 5.10
N ASN A 67 8.89 3.97 6.11
CA ASN A 67 8.09 5.15 6.45
C ASN A 67 8.67 6.06 7.55
N ILE A 68 9.97 5.98 7.88
CA ILE A 68 10.57 6.87 8.90
C ILE A 68 11.22 8.10 8.23
N PRO A 69 11.47 9.19 8.99
CA PRO A 69 12.31 10.27 8.48
C PRO A 69 13.72 9.72 8.26
N LYS A 70 14.19 9.68 7.00
CA LYS A 70 15.56 9.30 6.64
C LYS A 70 16.30 10.52 6.09
N PRO A 71 17.58 10.73 6.45
CA PRO A 71 18.38 11.79 5.85
C PRO A 71 18.58 11.56 4.35
N VAL A 72 18.72 10.31 3.90
CA VAL A 72 18.86 9.96 2.48
C VAL A 72 18.06 8.70 2.20
N ARG A 73 17.49 8.62 0.99
CA ARG A 73 16.86 7.44 0.41
C ARG A 73 17.48 7.17 -0.96
N LYS A 74 17.26 5.97 -1.49
CA LYS A 74 17.53 5.65 -2.88
C LYS A 74 16.71 6.54 -3.82
N GLY A 75 17.22 6.75 -5.03
CA GLY A 75 16.55 7.56 -6.03
C GLY A 75 16.93 9.04 -5.98
N VAL A 76 16.27 9.81 -6.84
CA VAL A 76 16.42 11.26 -6.91
C VAL A 76 15.28 11.93 -6.16
N GLN A 77 15.61 12.93 -5.35
CA GLN A 77 14.64 13.69 -4.56
C GLN A 77 13.91 14.71 -5.46
N LEU A 78 12.60 14.90 -5.26
CA LEU A 78 11.83 15.94 -5.99
C LEU A 78 12.42 17.35 -5.82
N ARG A 79 13.01 17.66 -4.67
CA ARG A 79 13.71 18.94 -4.42
C ARG A 79 14.88 19.18 -5.38
N GLU A 80 15.48 18.13 -5.92
CA GLU A 80 16.58 18.21 -6.89
C GLU A 80 16.08 18.33 -8.33
N MET A 81 14.77 18.41 -8.55
CA MET A 81 14.12 18.46 -9.85
C MET A 81 13.55 19.85 -10.16
N THR A 82 13.48 20.19 -11.45
CA THR A 82 12.73 21.36 -11.92
C THR A 82 11.22 21.16 -11.74
N PRO A 83 10.40 22.23 -11.75
CA PRO A 83 8.94 22.11 -11.68
C PRO A 83 8.35 21.19 -12.75
N GLU A 84 8.88 21.23 -13.98
CA GLU A 84 8.46 20.35 -15.07
C GLU A 84 8.78 18.88 -14.78
N GLN A 85 9.97 18.59 -14.25
CA GLN A 85 10.38 17.24 -13.86
C GLN A 85 9.53 16.70 -12.69
N GLN A 86 9.22 17.56 -11.70
CA GLN A 86 8.32 17.21 -10.60
C GLN A 86 6.93 16.85 -11.13
N LYS A 87 6.38 17.66 -12.05
CA LYS A 87 5.10 17.38 -12.71
C LYS A 87 5.11 16.01 -13.40
N LEU A 88 6.18 15.65 -14.12
CA LEU A 88 6.30 14.34 -14.76
C LEU A 88 6.35 13.19 -13.75
N CYS A 89 6.95 13.38 -12.57
CA CYS A 89 6.90 12.40 -11.48
C CYS A 89 5.48 12.21 -10.94
N HIS A 90 4.71 13.30 -10.82
CA HIS A 90 3.29 13.22 -10.45
C HIS A 90 2.45 12.57 -11.55
N GLU A 91 2.77 12.76 -12.83
CA GLU A 91 2.12 12.01 -13.93
C GLU A 91 2.40 10.50 -13.86
N LEU A 92 3.61 10.10 -13.44
CA LEU A 92 3.91 8.70 -13.15
C LEU A 92 3.09 8.15 -11.99
N LEU A 93 2.95 8.90 -10.88
CA LEU A 93 2.04 8.50 -9.79
C LEU A 93 0.59 8.33 -10.27
N LYS A 94 0.08 9.26 -11.08
CA LYS A 94 -1.28 9.19 -11.66
C LYS A 94 -1.48 8.02 -12.61
N SER A 95 -0.42 7.48 -13.22
CA SER A 95 -0.53 6.29 -14.06
C SER A 95 -0.82 5.00 -13.27
N ALA A 96 -0.67 5.02 -11.94
CA ALA A 96 -0.84 3.87 -11.06
C ALA A 96 -1.92 4.04 -9.99
N LEU A 97 -2.44 5.24 -9.83
CA LEU A 97 -3.42 5.61 -8.81
C LEU A 97 -4.70 6.12 -9.47
N SER A 98 -5.85 5.91 -8.82
CA SER A 98 -7.06 6.64 -9.17
C SER A 98 -6.89 8.12 -8.86
N ASP A 99 -7.77 8.97 -9.39
CA ASP A 99 -7.79 10.40 -9.03
C ASP A 99 -7.88 10.60 -7.51
N SER A 100 -8.73 9.82 -6.83
CA SER A 100 -8.88 9.89 -5.38
C SER A 100 -7.64 9.40 -4.62
N GLY A 101 -6.94 8.38 -5.15
CA GLY A 101 -5.68 7.88 -4.60
C GLY A 101 -4.55 8.90 -4.77
N TYR A 102 -4.47 9.55 -5.93
CA TYR A 102 -3.51 10.61 -6.21
C TYR A 102 -3.74 11.86 -5.35
N GLU A 103 -5.00 12.29 -5.18
CA GLU A 103 -5.34 13.40 -4.28
C GLU A 103 -4.93 13.10 -2.85
N LYS A 104 -5.16 11.86 -2.40
CA LYS A 104 -4.74 11.39 -1.07
C LYS A 104 -3.22 11.39 -0.92
N ALA A 105 -2.48 10.89 -1.91
CA ALA A 105 -1.02 10.90 -1.91
C ALA A 105 -0.48 12.34 -1.84
N SER A 106 -1.01 13.24 -2.68
CA SER A 106 -0.64 14.66 -2.71
C SER A 106 -0.90 15.35 -1.38
N ARG A 107 -2.04 15.03 -0.74
CA ARG A 107 -2.39 15.53 0.59
C ARG A 107 -1.43 15.02 1.67
N ILE A 108 -1.06 13.74 1.62
CA ILE A 108 -0.07 13.16 2.54
C ILE A 108 1.27 13.88 2.41
N MET A 109 1.71 14.14 1.18
CA MET A 109 2.94 14.89 0.93
C MET A 109 2.85 16.32 1.48
N SER A 110 1.70 16.99 1.33
CA SER A 110 1.54 18.37 1.81
C SER A 110 1.43 18.50 3.33
N LEU A 111 1.01 17.45 4.04
CA LEU A 111 1.03 17.40 5.52
C LEU A 111 2.44 17.56 6.11
N GLU A 112 3.50 17.34 5.33
CA GLU A 112 4.87 17.67 5.75
C GLU A 112 5.04 19.18 6.05
N ASN A 113 4.19 20.06 5.52
CA ASN A 113 4.18 21.47 5.93
C ASN A 113 3.67 21.66 7.37
N ASN A 114 2.63 20.92 7.77
CA ASN A 114 2.15 20.91 9.15
C ASN A 114 3.24 20.41 10.11
N LEU A 115 3.92 19.32 9.74
CA LEU A 115 5.03 18.79 10.53
C LEU A 115 6.21 19.77 10.60
N ARG A 116 6.54 20.44 9.50
CA ARG A 116 7.62 21.44 9.50
C ARG A 116 7.36 22.57 10.49
N GLU A 117 6.12 23.05 10.56
CA GLU A 117 5.75 24.09 11.51
C GLU A 117 5.68 23.56 12.95
N GLY A 118 5.00 22.42 13.16
CA GLY A 118 4.82 21.82 14.48
C GLY A 118 6.12 21.33 15.13
N GLU A 119 7.09 20.90 14.33
CA GLU A 119 8.38 20.38 14.78
C GLU A 119 9.55 21.35 14.58
N LYS A 120 9.29 22.62 14.24
CA LYS A 120 10.35 23.60 13.92
C LYS A 120 11.42 23.78 15.01
N ASN A 121 11.08 23.45 16.26
CA ASN A 121 11.96 23.54 17.43
C ASN A 121 12.53 22.17 17.88
N ILE A 122 12.28 21.09 17.13
CA ILE A 122 12.75 19.73 17.46
C ILE A 122 13.88 19.34 16.51
N GLN A 123 14.82 18.53 17.01
CA GLN A 123 15.90 17.96 16.20
C GLN A 123 15.31 17.22 14.98
N ASN A 124 15.84 17.48 13.79
CA ASN A 124 15.38 16.97 12.48
C ASN A 124 14.08 17.59 11.91
N GLY A 125 13.51 18.65 12.51
CA GLY A 125 12.37 19.38 11.91
C GLY A 125 12.67 19.92 10.49
N ASN A 126 13.95 20.14 10.16
CA ASN A 126 14.42 20.51 8.82
C ASN A 126 14.26 19.40 7.76
N LEU A 127 13.94 18.16 8.16
CA LEU A 127 13.65 17.06 7.24
C LEU A 127 12.19 17.07 6.75
N ARG A 128 11.32 17.91 7.32
CA ARG A 128 9.90 18.03 6.98
C ARG A 128 9.69 18.89 5.75
N ASP A 129 9.42 18.22 4.63
CA ASP A 129 9.33 18.88 3.33
C ASP A 129 8.49 18.06 2.33
N PRO A 130 7.45 18.66 1.73
CA PRO A 130 6.67 18.03 0.66
C PRO A 130 7.49 17.66 -0.58
N LEU A 131 8.68 18.25 -0.77
CA LEU A 131 9.61 17.90 -1.85
C LEU A 131 10.69 16.87 -1.42
N ARG A 132 10.60 16.29 -0.22
CA ARG A 132 11.49 15.21 0.26
C ARG A 132 10.93 13.81 0.02
N TYR A 133 10.41 13.64 -1.19
CA TYR A 133 10.03 12.35 -1.76
C TYR A 133 10.97 11.99 -2.91
N PHE A 134 11.22 10.70 -3.07
CA PHE A 134 12.27 10.16 -3.93
C PHE A 134 11.67 9.22 -4.95
N LEU A 135 12.05 9.39 -6.21
CA LEU A 135 11.73 8.46 -7.29
C LEU A 135 12.94 7.57 -7.58
N THR A 136 12.71 6.27 -7.68
CA THR A 136 13.68 5.30 -8.22
C THR A 136 13.01 4.45 -9.29
N ILE A 137 13.72 4.20 -10.39
CA ILE A 137 13.31 3.30 -11.48
C ILE A 137 14.32 2.16 -11.55
N PHE A 138 13.81 0.93 -11.55
CA PHE A 138 14.58 -0.30 -11.54
C PHE A 138 14.44 -1.01 -12.88
N GLY A 139 15.54 -1.16 -13.62
CA GLY A 139 15.53 -1.68 -14.99
C GLY A 139 15.11 -0.64 -16.03
N THR A 140 14.64 -1.10 -17.18
CA THR A 140 14.26 -0.25 -18.31
C THR A 140 12.74 -0.28 -18.52
N PRO A 141 12.02 0.85 -18.37
CA PRO A 141 10.59 0.91 -18.60
C PRO A 141 10.22 0.53 -20.04
N SER A 142 9.55 -0.61 -20.21
CA SER A 142 9.05 -1.05 -21.51
C SER A 142 7.91 -2.07 -21.37
N ASP A 143 7.34 -2.47 -22.51
CA ASP A 143 6.35 -3.55 -22.64
C ASP A 143 6.97 -4.96 -22.59
N LYS A 144 8.31 -5.05 -22.52
CA LYS A 144 9.06 -6.31 -22.51
C LYS A 144 10.02 -6.37 -21.32
N GLY A 145 10.36 -7.59 -20.91
CA GLY A 145 11.28 -7.80 -19.80
C GLY A 145 10.68 -7.35 -18.48
N THR A 146 11.53 -7.14 -17.46
CA THR A 146 11.07 -6.77 -16.12
C THR A 146 11.67 -5.44 -15.70
N TRP A 147 10.81 -4.55 -15.19
CA TRP A 147 11.19 -3.29 -14.60
C TRP A 147 10.29 -2.96 -13.41
N GLY A 148 10.60 -1.92 -12.67
CA GLY A 148 9.77 -1.46 -11.57
C GLY A 148 10.13 -0.03 -11.20
N TRP A 149 9.39 0.52 -10.26
CA TRP A 149 9.69 1.84 -9.72
C TRP A 149 9.15 1.96 -8.30
N SER A 150 9.76 2.85 -7.54
CA SER A 150 9.26 3.22 -6.22
C SER A 150 9.23 4.73 -6.05
N PHE A 151 8.24 5.20 -5.30
CA PHE A 151 8.11 6.59 -4.90
C PHE A 151 7.94 6.64 -3.38
N GLU A 152 8.93 7.21 -2.69
CA GLU A 152 9.11 7.01 -1.25
C GLU A 152 9.47 8.28 -0.50
N GLY A 153 8.95 8.42 0.72
CA GLY A 153 9.25 9.49 1.66
C GLY A 153 8.79 9.13 3.07
N HIS A 154 8.70 10.11 3.96
CA HIS A 154 8.39 9.91 5.37
C HIS A 154 7.02 9.26 5.58
N HIS A 155 5.93 9.78 5.02
CA HIS A 155 4.59 9.20 5.23
C HIS A 155 3.95 8.53 4.01
N PHE A 156 4.71 8.30 2.95
CA PHE A 156 4.16 7.69 1.74
C PHE A 156 5.24 6.89 1.02
N SER A 157 4.93 5.64 0.68
CA SER A 157 5.86 4.75 -0.01
C SER A 157 5.08 3.75 -0.85
N LEU A 158 5.22 3.84 -2.16
CA LEU A 158 4.64 2.89 -3.12
C LEU A 158 5.74 2.18 -3.91
N ASN A 159 5.53 0.90 -4.19
CA ASN A 159 6.41 0.07 -4.97
C ASN A 159 5.62 -0.68 -6.04
N PHE A 160 6.07 -0.60 -7.29
CA PHE A 160 5.48 -1.30 -8.41
C PHE A 160 6.52 -2.13 -9.16
N ALA A 161 6.08 -3.27 -9.69
CA ALA A 161 6.87 -4.13 -10.56
C ALA A 161 6.03 -4.51 -11.78
N VAL A 162 6.65 -4.45 -12.95
CA VAL A 162 6.06 -4.75 -14.25
C VAL A 162 6.91 -5.81 -14.93
N ARG A 163 6.26 -6.83 -15.51
CA ARG A 163 6.91 -7.86 -16.32
C ARG A 163 6.11 -8.08 -17.59
N ASP A 164 6.79 -7.97 -18.74
CA ASP A 164 6.24 -8.22 -20.07
C ASP A 164 4.89 -7.52 -20.28
N GLY A 165 4.83 -6.23 -19.93
CA GLY A 165 3.62 -5.41 -20.10
C GLY A 165 2.51 -5.68 -19.08
N LEU A 166 2.79 -6.41 -18.00
CA LEU A 166 1.84 -6.70 -16.92
C LEU A 166 2.34 -6.15 -15.58
N VAL A 167 1.47 -5.50 -14.81
CA VAL A 167 1.78 -5.18 -13.41
C VAL A 167 1.74 -6.47 -12.61
N ILE A 168 2.88 -6.85 -12.03
CA ILE A 168 3.06 -8.09 -11.26
C ILE A 168 3.29 -7.83 -9.77
N GLY A 169 3.40 -6.57 -9.38
CA GLY A 169 3.60 -6.14 -8.01
C GLY A 169 3.29 -4.65 -7.84
N GLU A 170 2.85 -4.34 -6.63
CA GLU A 170 2.12 -3.13 -6.24
C GLU A 170 2.26 -2.87 -4.73
N THR A 171 3.11 -3.67 -4.08
CA THR A 171 3.34 -3.71 -2.65
C THR A 171 4.85 -3.83 -2.40
N PRO A 172 5.38 -3.30 -1.30
CA PRO A 172 4.68 -2.65 -0.20
C PRO A 172 4.01 -1.34 -0.60
N SER A 173 2.79 -1.13 -0.10
CA SER A 173 2.00 0.09 -0.29
C SER A 173 1.70 0.70 1.07
N PHE A 174 2.39 1.79 1.39
CA PHE A 174 2.29 2.48 2.66
C PHE A 174 1.70 3.89 2.50
N TRP A 175 0.73 4.20 3.34
CA TRP A 175 0.00 5.45 3.41
C TRP A 175 -0.07 5.91 4.87
N GLY A 176 0.57 7.01 5.20
CA GLY A 176 0.56 7.61 6.53
C GLY A 176 0.01 9.03 6.51
N ALA A 177 -0.56 9.47 7.62
CA ALA A 177 -1.05 10.84 7.77
C ALA A 177 -0.72 11.36 9.17
N ASN A 178 0.01 12.47 9.24
CA ASN A 178 0.30 13.19 10.47
C ASN A 178 0.33 14.70 10.19
N PRO A 179 -0.64 15.48 10.71
CA PRO A 179 -1.83 15.00 11.41
C PRO A 179 -2.82 14.26 10.48
N ALA A 180 -3.57 13.30 11.01
CA ALA A 180 -4.64 12.63 10.27
C ALA A 180 -5.85 13.56 10.07
N THR A 181 -6.22 14.34 11.09
CA THR A 181 -7.21 15.42 11.05
C THR A 181 -6.49 16.75 11.25
N VAL A 182 -6.65 17.70 10.33
CA VAL A 182 -6.01 19.02 10.43
C VAL A 182 -6.83 19.94 11.34
N TYR A 183 -6.25 20.32 12.49
CA TYR A 183 -6.87 21.27 13.42
C TYR A 183 -6.35 22.70 13.25
N LEU A 184 -5.08 22.85 12.85
CA LEU A 184 -4.47 24.11 12.45
C LEU A 184 -4.11 24.11 10.97
N HIS A 185 -4.62 25.11 10.25
CA HIS A 185 -4.23 25.33 8.86
C HIS A 185 -2.83 25.94 8.79
N ILE A 186 -2.01 25.41 7.88
CA ILE A 186 -0.66 25.87 7.56
C ILE A 186 -0.59 26.13 6.07
N ASP A 187 0.01 27.26 5.66
CA ASP A 187 0.16 27.61 4.25
C ASP A 187 0.86 26.48 3.46
N GLY A 188 0.24 26.10 2.34
CA GLY A 188 0.69 24.98 1.51
C GLY A 188 0.36 23.58 2.08
N GLY A 189 -0.18 23.49 3.29
CA GLY A 189 -0.78 22.28 3.85
C GLY A 189 -2.28 22.17 3.52
N PRO A 190 -2.96 21.10 3.98
CA PRO A 190 -4.39 20.96 3.80
C PRO A 190 -5.21 21.96 4.64
N GLU A 191 -6.45 22.20 4.21
CA GLU A 191 -7.41 23.04 4.94
C GLU A 191 -7.80 22.45 6.30
N LYS A 192 -8.15 23.33 7.25
CA LYS A 192 -8.67 22.91 8.56
C LYS A 192 -9.94 22.05 8.39
N GLY A 193 -10.01 20.95 9.15
CA GLY A 193 -11.13 20.00 9.13
C GLY A 193 -10.99 18.89 8.09
N ILE A 194 -10.00 18.96 7.19
CA ILE A 194 -9.68 17.84 6.31
C ILE A 194 -9.15 16.67 7.15
N ARG A 195 -9.70 15.47 6.90
CA ARG A 195 -9.24 14.21 7.48
C ARG A 195 -8.73 13.27 6.39
N THR A 196 -7.48 12.84 6.51
CA THR A 196 -6.80 11.92 5.60
C THR A 196 -6.91 10.51 6.16
N LEU A 197 -7.10 9.50 5.29
CA LEU A 197 -7.37 8.10 5.68
C LEU A 197 -8.66 7.90 6.51
N ALA A 198 -9.62 8.83 6.38
CA ALA A 198 -10.83 8.84 7.20
C ALA A 198 -11.73 7.59 7.02
N LYS A 199 -11.90 7.12 5.78
CA LYS A 199 -12.81 6.00 5.47
C LYS A 199 -12.23 4.68 5.97
N GLU A 200 -10.92 4.50 5.81
CA GLU A 200 -10.15 3.34 6.25
C GLU A 200 -10.25 3.13 7.77
N GLU A 201 -10.23 4.21 8.53
CA GLU A 201 -10.38 4.17 9.98
C GLU A 201 -11.86 4.02 10.38
N GLN A 202 -12.76 4.80 9.78
CA GLN A 202 -14.19 4.80 10.13
C GLN A 202 -14.84 3.44 9.89
N LEU A 203 -14.64 2.83 8.72
CA LEU A 203 -15.24 1.53 8.39
C LEU A 203 -14.73 0.42 9.31
N ALA A 204 -13.48 0.50 9.78
CA ALA A 204 -12.95 -0.46 10.74
C ALA A 204 -13.58 -0.29 12.14
N PHE A 205 -13.81 0.95 12.57
CA PHE A 205 -14.58 1.23 13.79
C PHE A 205 -16.03 0.76 13.67
N ASP A 206 -16.67 0.98 12.52
CA ASP A 206 -18.03 0.51 12.27
C ASP A 206 -18.07 -1.02 12.35
N LEU A 207 -17.09 -1.71 11.76
CA LEU A 207 -16.98 -3.17 11.84
C LEU A 207 -16.82 -3.65 13.29
N VAL A 208 -15.81 -3.21 14.04
CA VAL A 208 -15.57 -3.70 15.40
C VAL A 208 -16.71 -3.38 16.36
N ASN A 209 -17.37 -2.22 16.19
CA ASN A 209 -18.48 -1.83 17.05
C ASN A 209 -19.80 -2.52 16.67
N SER A 210 -19.93 -3.03 15.43
CA SER A 210 -21.06 -3.86 15.00
C SER A 210 -21.00 -5.32 15.48
N LEU A 211 -19.87 -5.75 16.03
CA LEU A 211 -19.69 -7.11 16.57
C LEU A 211 -20.46 -7.30 17.88
N ASP A 212 -21.07 -8.47 18.06
CA ASP A 212 -21.62 -8.90 19.35
C ASP A 212 -20.50 -9.27 20.34
N ASP A 213 -20.86 -9.54 21.61
CA ASP A 213 -19.87 -9.83 22.66
C ASP A 213 -19.06 -11.11 22.40
N ALA A 214 -19.65 -12.12 21.77
CA ALA A 214 -18.95 -13.36 21.45
C ALA A 214 -17.96 -13.15 20.29
N GLN A 215 -18.34 -12.36 19.30
CA GLN A 215 -17.49 -11.96 18.19
C GLN A 215 -16.36 -11.02 18.64
N LYS A 216 -16.64 -10.04 19.51
CA LYS A 216 -15.63 -9.13 20.07
C LYS A 216 -14.53 -9.88 20.82
N LYS A 217 -14.88 -10.93 21.58
CA LYS A 217 -13.90 -11.80 22.25
C LYS A 217 -12.93 -12.51 21.30
N LYS A 218 -13.31 -12.70 20.03
CA LYS A 218 -12.44 -13.28 19.00
C LYS A 218 -11.70 -12.21 18.22
N ALA A 219 -12.36 -11.10 17.90
CA ALA A 219 -11.79 -10.04 17.08
C ALA A 219 -10.78 -9.18 17.85
N ILE A 220 -11.03 -8.86 19.11
CA ILE A 220 -10.14 -8.01 19.92
C ILE A 220 -9.06 -8.90 20.54
N ILE A 221 -7.86 -8.84 19.98
CA ILE A 221 -6.75 -9.72 20.37
C ILE A 221 -5.78 -9.08 21.36
N ALA A 222 -5.91 -7.77 21.60
CA ALA A 222 -5.10 -7.05 22.58
C ALA A 222 -5.83 -5.81 23.13
N GLU A 223 -5.72 -5.57 24.43
CA GLU A 223 -6.27 -4.39 25.10
C GLU A 223 -5.57 -3.08 24.69
N LYS A 224 -4.32 -3.18 24.25
CA LYS A 224 -3.50 -2.05 23.78
C LYS A 224 -3.03 -2.32 22.36
N ALA A 225 -3.08 -1.30 21.52
CA ALA A 225 -2.44 -1.33 20.22
C ALA A 225 -0.90 -1.34 20.38
N PRO A 226 -0.17 -1.96 19.44
CA PRO A 226 1.29 -1.88 19.41
C PRO A 226 1.75 -0.44 19.12
N ALA A 227 3.06 -0.19 19.18
CA ALA A 227 3.62 1.11 18.82
C ALA A 227 3.71 1.33 17.29
N GLU A 228 3.76 0.23 16.52
CA GLU A 228 3.87 0.24 15.06
C GLU A 228 3.30 -1.06 14.44
N TYR A 229 2.99 -1.03 13.15
CA TYR A 229 2.61 -2.23 12.37
C TYR A 229 3.76 -3.25 12.26
N ARG A 230 3.43 -4.51 11.89
CA ARG A 230 4.43 -5.59 11.90
C ARG A 230 5.44 -5.43 10.78
N ASN A 231 6.70 -5.79 11.06
CA ASN A 231 7.81 -5.78 10.09
C ASN A 231 7.95 -4.44 9.35
N ALA A 232 7.82 -3.31 10.07
CA ALA A 232 8.02 -1.99 9.50
C ALA A 232 9.39 -1.86 8.82
N GLY A 233 9.37 -1.41 7.56
CA GLY A 233 10.55 -1.28 6.70
C GLY A 233 11.27 -2.59 6.35
N ASN A 234 10.73 -3.76 6.70
CA ASN A 234 11.37 -5.03 6.40
C ASN A 234 11.12 -5.43 4.93
N PRO A 235 12.12 -5.97 4.21
CA PRO A 235 11.95 -6.56 2.87
C PRO A 235 10.87 -7.63 2.80
N GLU A 236 10.70 -8.44 3.85
CA GLU A 236 9.72 -9.51 3.89
C GLU A 236 8.42 -9.07 4.58
N PRO A 237 7.24 -9.46 4.06
CA PRO A 237 5.99 -9.21 4.74
C PRO A 237 5.93 -9.98 6.08
N PRO A 238 5.10 -9.54 7.04
CA PRO A 238 4.85 -10.29 8.27
C PRO A 238 4.47 -11.75 7.98
N LYS A 239 5.13 -12.68 8.68
CA LYS A 239 4.82 -14.10 8.66
C LYS A 239 3.97 -14.48 9.86
N GLY A 240 3.21 -15.57 9.74
CA GLY A 240 2.41 -16.13 10.82
C GLY A 240 0.95 -16.33 10.44
N PRO A 241 0.20 -17.10 11.25
CA PRO A 241 -1.21 -17.34 11.00
C PRO A 241 -2.02 -16.05 11.09
N ALA A 242 -3.17 -16.05 10.42
CA ALA A 242 -4.14 -14.98 10.58
C ALA A 242 -4.70 -14.99 12.02
N GLU A 243 -4.86 -13.80 12.60
CA GLU A 243 -5.37 -13.60 13.96
C GLU A 243 -6.74 -12.91 13.90
N GLY A 244 -7.50 -12.99 14.99
CA GLY A 244 -8.81 -12.35 15.10
C GLY A 244 -9.98 -13.23 14.67
N ILE A 245 -11.13 -12.60 14.41
CA ILE A 245 -12.36 -13.30 14.02
C ILE A 245 -12.33 -13.68 12.54
N SER A 246 -12.79 -14.89 12.19
CA SER A 246 -12.96 -15.30 10.79
C SER A 246 -14.19 -14.63 10.16
N ALA A 247 -14.09 -14.26 8.88
CA ALA A 247 -15.21 -13.74 8.11
C ALA A 247 -16.41 -14.71 8.03
N LYS A 248 -16.20 -16.02 8.19
CA LYS A 248 -17.28 -17.04 8.30
C LYS A 248 -18.18 -16.84 9.52
N GLU A 249 -17.63 -16.21 10.55
CA GLU A 249 -18.30 -15.97 11.83
C GLU A 249 -18.97 -14.60 11.87
N LEU A 250 -18.82 -13.81 10.82
CA LEU A 250 -19.48 -12.52 10.64
C LEU A 250 -20.84 -12.69 9.99
N ASN A 251 -21.82 -11.90 10.42
CA ASN A 251 -23.12 -11.80 9.75
C ASN A 251 -23.01 -11.01 8.44
N GLU A 252 -24.09 -10.93 7.67
CA GLU A 252 -24.07 -10.27 6.35
C GLU A 252 -23.67 -8.80 6.41
N THR A 253 -24.17 -8.03 7.38
CA THR A 253 -23.83 -6.61 7.55
C THR A 253 -22.34 -6.42 7.88
N GLN A 254 -21.80 -7.24 8.77
CA GLN A 254 -20.38 -7.21 9.14
C GLN A 254 -19.48 -7.62 7.98
N ARG A 255 -19.86 -8.64 7.19
CA ARG A 255 -19.13 -9.02 5.97
C ARG A 255 -19.12 -7.90 4.94
N LYS A 256 -20.24 -7.16 4.78
CA LYS A 256 -20.31 -5.98 3.91
C LYS A 256 -19.36 -4.88 4.40
N LEU A 257 -19.31 -4.59 5.70
CA LEU A 257 -18.36 -3.62 6.26
C LEU A 257 -16.89 -4.04 6.02
N LEU A 258 -16.57 -5.30 6.25
CA LEU A 258 -15.24 -5.85 5.97
C LEU A 258 -14.88 -5.71 4.47
N TRP A 259 -15.83 -6.01 3.59
CA TRP A 259 -15.62 -5.88 2.15
C TRP A 259 -15.48 -4.42 1.71
N SER A 260 -16.33 -3.50 2.17
CA SER A 260 -16.23 -2.07 1.87
C SER A 260 -14.92 -1.46 2.38
N LEU A 261 -14.37 -1.99 3.48
CA LEU A 261 -13.04 -1.61 3.94
C LEU A 261 -11.96 -2.04 2.93
N LEU A 262 -12.00 -3.28 2.44
CA LEU A 262 -11.09 -3.73 1.37
C LEU A 262 -11.27 -2.94 0.07
N GLU A 263 -12.50 -2.64 -0.35
CA GLU A 263 -12.76 -1.78 -1.51
C GLU A 263 -12.13 -0.39 -1.34
N THR A 264 -12.24 0.20 -0.15
CA THR A 264 -11.65 1.51 0.16
C THR A 264 -10.13 1.51 -0.02
N TYR A 265 -9.45 0.45 0.43
CA TYR A 265 -8.00 0.33 0.25
C TYR A 265 -7.59 0.16 -1.20
N ASN A 266 -8.37 -0.59 -1.97
CA ASN A 266 -8.06 -0.87 -3.36
C ASN A 266 -8.43 0.29 -4.28
N SER A 267 -9.38 1.14 -3.90
CA SER A 267 -9.76 2.32 -4.67
C SER A 267 -8.67 3.39 -4.75
N HIS A 268 -7.54 3.21 -4.07
CA HIS A 268 -6.37 4.09 -4.22
C HIS A 268 -5.67 3.86 -5.56
N LEU A 269 -5.73 2.65 -6.07
CA LEU A 269 -5.05 2.25 -7.30
C LEU A 269 -5.86 2.72 -8.51
N GLU A 270 -5.21 2.73 -9.66
CA GLU A 270 -5.91 2.81 -10.94
C GLU A 270 -6.99 1.72 -11.03
N ASP A 271 -8.15 2.05 -11.62
CA ASP A 271 -9.38 1.26 -11.53
C ASP A 271 -9.21 -0.18 -12.01
N ALA A 272 -8.44 -0.44 -13.08
CA ALA A 272 -8.20 -1.78 -13.57
C ALA A 272 -7.30 -2.59 -12.63
N LEU A 273 -6.33 -1.95 -11.96
CA LEU A 273 -5.53 -2.61 -10.91
C LEU A 273 -6.38 -2.92 -9.68
N ALA A 274 -7.22 -1.98 -9.26
CA ALA A 274 -8.15 -2.15 -8.15
C ALA A 274 -9.11 -3.32 -8.41
N ALA A 275 -9.70 -3.37 -9.61
CA ALA A 275 -10.62 -4.42 -10.02
C ALA A 275 -9.95 -5.80 -10.05
N GLU A 276 -8.74 -5.90 -10.63
CA GLU A 276 -8.01 -7.18 -10.67
C GLU A 276 -7.64 -7.65 -9.27
N ARG A 277 -7.16 -6.77 -8.39
CA ARG A 277 -6.84 -7.17 -7.01
C ARG A 277 -8.09 -7.58 -6.23
N LEU A 278 -9.22 -6.87 -6.37
CA LEU A 278 -10.48 -7.26 -5.73
C LEU A 278 -10.97 -8.62 -6.21
N LYS A 279 -10.84 -8.92 -7.51
CA LYS A 279 -11.15 -10.23 -8.09
C LYS A 279 -10.25 -11.33 -7.53
N GLU A 280 -8.95 -11.08 -7.37
CA GLU A 280 -8.04 -12.04 -6.73
C GLU A 280 -8.39 -12.28 -5.25
N LEU A 281 -8.78 -11.24 -4.52
CA LEU A 281 -9.25 -11.35 -3.14
C LEU A 281 -10.52 -12.22 -3.05
N GLN A 282 -11.47 -12.03 -3.98
CA GLN A 282 -12.66 -12.88 -4.08
C GLN A 282 -12.30 -14.34 -4.41
N ALA A 283 -11.40 -14.55 -5.37
CA ALA A 283 -10.94 -15.88 -5.76
C ALA A 283 -10.18 -16.61 -4.64
N ALA A 284 -9.47 -15.88 -3.77
CA ALA A 284 -8.83 -16.42 -2.57
C ALA A 284 -9.82 -16.82 -1.46
N GLY A 285 -11.11 -16.50 -1.63
CA GLY A 285 -12.19 -16.84 -0.73
C GLY A 285 -12.36 -15.83 0.39
N LEU A 286 -13.44 -15.03 0.33
CA LEU A 286 -13.75 -14.01 1.34
C LEU A 286 -13.94 -14.58 2.74
N ASP A 287 -14.38 -15.84 2.82
CA ASP A 287 -14.51 -16.60 4.06
C ASP A 287 -13.17 -16.89 4.75
N ASN A 288 -12.06 -16.81 4.02
CA ASN A 288 -10.71 -17.05 4.54
C ASN A 288 -10.06 -15.77 5.08
N LEU A 289 -10.80 -14.67 5.15
CA LEU A 289 -10.34 -13.43 5.77
C LEU A 289 -10.47 -13.52 7.29
N SER A 290 -9.51 -12.95 8.00
CA SER A 290 -9.60 -12.69 9.43
C SER A 290 -9.47 -11.20 9.72
N PHE A 291 -10.26 -10.72 10.68
CA PHE A 291 -10.22 -9.36 11.19
C PHE A 291 -9.79 -9.36 12.66
N ALA A 292 -8.69 -8.66 12.95
CA ALA A 292 -8.21 -8.46 14.31
C ALA A 292 -8.24 -6.97 14.69
N TRP A 293 -8.58 -6.69 15.94
CA TRP A 293 -8.59 -5.38 16.55
C TRP A 293 -7.67 -5.35 17.76
N LEU A 294 -6.95 -4.24 17.95
CA LEU A 294 -6.04 -4.02 19.05
C LEU A 294 -6.26 -2.60 19.60
N GLY A 295 -6.38 -2.47 20.93
CA GLY A 295 -6.58 -1.17 21.56
C GLY A 295 -8.04 -0.73 21.69
N SER A 296 -8.25 0.57 21.84
CA SER A 296 -9.56 1.16 22.12
C SER A 296 -10.54 1.00 20.95
N THR A 297 -11.80 0.67 21.21
CA THR A 297 -12.88 0.71 20.20
C THR A 297 -13.56 2.08 20.11
N LYS A 298 -13.08 3.06 20.88
CA LYS A 298 -13.51 4.46 20.83
C LYS A 298 -12.54 5.27 19.95
N PRO A 299 -13.05 6.17 19.08
CA PRO A 299 -12.22 7.12 18.33
C PRO A 299 -11.36 8.00 19.24
N HIS A 300 -10.32 8.62 18.68
CA HIS A 300 -9.38 9.52 19.39
C HIS A 300 -8.63 8.87 20.56
N MET A 301 -8.50 7.55 20.53
CA MET A 301 -7.75 6.76 21.49
C MET A 301 -6.88 5.77 20.71
N GLY A 302 -5.75 5.36 21.27
CA GLY A 302 -4.83 4.45 20.59
C GLY A 302 -5.49 3.14 20.16
N HIS A 303 -5.42 2.84 18.87
CA HIS A 303 -6.03 1.65 18.28
C HIS A 303 -5.28 1.19 17.02
N SER A 304 -5.56 -0.04 16.63
CA SER A 304 -5.04 -0.67 15.42
C SER A 304 -5.98 -1.79 14.98
N TYR A 305 -5.98 -2.09 13.68
CA TYR A 305 -6.59 -3.30 13.17
C TYR A 305 -5.70 -3.98 12.14
N ARG A 306 -6.00 -5.25 11.91
CA ARG A 306 -5.42 -6.06 10.86
C ARG A 306 -6.49 -6.81 10.10
N ILE A 307 -6.35 -6.85 8.79
CA ILE A 307 -7.04 -7.81 7.94
C ILE A 307 -5.99 -8.69 7.30
N GLN A 308 -6.13 -10.00 7.44
CA GLN A 308 -5.24 -10.97 6.82
C GLN A 308 -6.06 -11.99 6.05
N GLY A 309 -5.67 -12.22 4.80
CA GLY A 309 -6.20 -13.28 3.95
C GLY A 309 -5.09 -14.19 3.46
N PRO A 310 -5.40 -15.16 2.57
CA PRO A 310 -4.40 -16.09 2.06
C PRO A 310 -3.27 -15.42 1.25
N THR A 311 -3.54 -14.26 0.65
CA THR A 311 -2.64 -13.60 -0.31
C THR A 311 -2.09 -12.26 0.15
N PHE A 312 -2.54 -11.73 1.29
CA PHE A 312 -2.18 -10.39 1.74
C PHE A 312 -2.32 -10.22 3.26
N ILE A 313 -1.69 -9.15 3.74
CA ILE A 313 -1.93 -8.56 5.04
C ILE A 313 -2.09 -7.04 4.88
N LEU A 314 -3.10 -6.51 5.55
CA LEU A 314 -3.38 -5.10 5.69
C LEU A 314 -3.36 -4.73 7.18
N GLU A 315 -2.63 -3.68 7.54
CA GLU A 315 -2.57 -3.16 8.91
C GLU A 315 -2.76 -1.65 8.92
N LEU A 316 -3.55 -1.15 9.86
CA LEU A 316 -3.63 0.27 10.20
C LEU A 316 -3.37 0.42 11.69
N ILE A 317 -2.60 1.43 12.05
CA ILE A 317 -2.31 1.79 13.43
C ILE A 317 -2.41 3.31 13.61
N ASN A 318 -3.05 3.73 14.69
CA ASN A 318 -3.16 5.13 15.08
C ASN A 318 -3.08 5.24 16.60
N VAL A 319 -1.86 5.45 17.10
CA VAL A 319 -1.55 5.47 18.54
C VAL A 319 -0.77 6.71 18.95
N GLN A 320 -0.04 7.32 18.03
CA GLN A 320 0.81 8.47 18.32
C GLN A 320 -0.02 9.75 18.32
N SER A 321 0.41 10.71 19.13
CA SER A 321 -0.10 12.07 19.01
C SER A 321 0.52 12.76 17.80
N ASP A 322 -0.23 13.67 17.19
CA ASP A 322 0.37 14.62 16.24
C ASP A 322 1.25 15.66 16.96
N THR A 323 1.79 16.60 16.19
CA THR A 323 2.64 17.69 16.71
C THR A 323 1.91 18.67 17.62
N GLU A 324 0.58 18.67 17.59
CA GLU A 324 -0.28 19.49 18.46
C GLU A 324 -0.67 18.76 19.76
N GLY A 325 -0.26 17.50 19.92
CA GLY A 325 -0.59 16.67 21.07
C GLY A 325 -1.93 15.93 20.96
N THR A 326 -2.61 16.01 19.82
CA THR A 326 -3.88 15.30 19.59
C THR A 326 -3.64 13.81 19.55
N VAL A 327 -4.14 13.09 20.55
CA VAL A 327 -3.99 11.63 20.68
C VAL A 327 -4.63 10.91 19.49
N ALA A 328 -3.94 9.87 19.00
CA ALA A 328 -4.38 9.06 17.86
C ALA A 328 -4.77 9.95 16.67
N ASN A 329 -3.83 10.80 16.26
CA ASN A 329 -3.95 11.65 15.07
C ASN A 329 -2.75 11.47 14.12
N HIS A 330 -2.13 10.29 14.17
CA HIS A 330 -0.97 9.92 13.36
C HIS A 330 -1.19 8.49 12.87
N ILE A 331 -1.80 8.38 11.70
CA ILE A 331 -2.16 7.10 11.09
C ILE A 331 -0.96 6.57 10.31
N HIS A 332 -0.62 5.31 10.51
CA HIS A 332 0.17 4.50 9.59
C HIS A 332 -0.71 3.37 9.04
N SER A 333 -0.72 3.20 7.72
CA SER A 333 -1.44 2.12 7.07
C SER A 333 -0.58 1.45 6.00
N VAL A 334 -0.55 0.12 5.99
CA VAL A 334 0.28 -0.66 5.09
C VAL A 334 -0.48 -1.84 4.52
N TRP A 335 -0.36 -2.03 3.21
CA TRP A 335 -0.75 -3.25 2.53
C TRP A 335 0.50 -3.98 2.03
N ARG A 336 0.60 -5.26 2.36
CA ARG A 336 1.66 -6.15 1.88
C ARG A 336 1.05 -7.38 1.21
N SER A 337 1.54 -7.73 0.03
CA SER A 337 1.22 -9.02 -0.56
C SER A 337 2.01 -10.12 0.15
N LEU A 338 1.38 -11.28 0.37
CA LEU A 338 2.06 -12.47 0.89
C LEU A 338 2.58 -13.37 -0.24
N THR A 339 2.29 -13.06 -1.50
CA THR A 339 2.64 -13.91 -2.65
C THR A 339 3.45 -13.18 -3.72
N ARG A 340 3.34 -11.83 -3.79
CA ARG A 340 3.93 -10.98 -4.83
C ARG A 340 4.45 -9.65 -4.30
N ASP A 341 4.92 -9.59 -3.06
CA ASP A 341 5.55 -8.37 -2.52
C ASP A 341 6.78 -8.01 -3.36
N PHE A 342 6.93 -6.75 -3.75
CA PHE A 342 7.90 -6.31 -4.76
C PHE A 342 7.82 -7.04 -6.11
N GLY A 343 6.71 -7.69 -6.45
CA GLY A 343 6.62 -8.56 -7.63
C GLY A 343 7.55 -9.79 -7.56
N LEU A 344 8.00 -10.14 -6.35
CA LEU A 344 8.76 -11.35 -6.07
C LEU A 344 7.81 -12.43 -5.56
N THR A 345 7.99 -13.66 -6.04
CA THR A 345 7.30 -14.80 -5.44
C THR A 345 7.80 -14.99 -4.01
N ALA A 346 6.87 -15.18 -3.06
CA ALA A 346 7.23 -15.50 -1.69
C ALA A 346 8.16 -16.74 -1.65
N LYS A 347 9.25 -16.63 -0.90
CA LYS A 347 10.26 -17.68 -0.75
C LYS A 347 9.83 -18.75 0.24
#